data_AF-A0A2H1X116-F1
#
_entry.id   AF-A0A2H1X116-F1
#
_cell.length_a   1.000
_cell.length_b   1.000
_cell.length_c   1.000
_cell.angle_alpha   90.00
_cell.angle_beta   90.00
_cell.angle_gamma   90.00
#
_symmetry.space_group_name_H-M   'P 1'
#
loop_
_entity.id
_entity.type
_entity.pdbx_description
1 polymer ?
#
loop_
_entity_poly.entity_id
_entity_poly.type
_entity_poly.pdbx_seq_one_letter_code
_entity_poly.pdbx_strand_id
1 'polypeptide(L)'
;ILELRKEKSRDAARSRRGKENYEFYELAKMLPLPAAITSQLDKASIIRLTISYLKLRDFSGHGDPPWSRDPPPSSKALKVFQWKEWKEGREAFTLQSHD
;
A
#
# COMPACT_ATOMS: atom_id res chain seq x y z
N ILE A 1 36.16 11.92 -10.64
CA ILE A 1 35.21 12.57 -9.69
C ILE A 1 33.76 12.10 -9.88
N LEU A 2 33.22 12.08 -11.11
CA LEU A 2 31.85 11.61 -11.37
C LEU A 2 31.63 10.13 -10.98
N GLU A 3 32.56 9.25 -11.30
CA GLU A 3 32.48 7.82 -10.92
C GLU A 3 32.47 7.62 -9.40
N LEU A 4 33.29 8.38 -8.65
CA LEU A 4 33.27 8.36 -7.19
C LEU A 4 31.93 8.83 -6.59
N ARG A 5 31.26 9.79 -7.23
CA ARG A 5 29.92 10.25 -6.80
C ARG A 5 28.84 9.21 -7.09
N LYS A 6 28.90 8.55 -8.25
CA LYS A 6 28.00 7.44 -8.59
C LYS A 6 28.18 6.27 -7.64
N GLU A 7 29.42 5.93 -7.30
CA GLU A 7 29.74 4.86 -6.36
C GLU A 7 29.13 5.12 -4.97
N LYS A 8 29.33 6.32 -4.42
CA LYS A 8 28.71 6.72 -3.14
C LYS A 8 27.19 6.64 -3.15
N SER A 9 26.54 7.06 -4.25
CA SER A 9 25.09 6.94 -4.41
C SER A 9 24.62 5.49 -4.43
N ARG A 10 25.38 4.63 -5.13
CA ARG A 10 25.11 3.19 -5.21
C ARG A 10 25.20 2.52 -3.85
N ASP A 11 26.24 2.85 -3.07
CA ASP A 11 26.40 2.32 -1.71
C ASP A 11 25.34 2.86 -0.75
N ALA A 12 24.97 4.14 -0.85
CA ALA A 12 23.85 4.69 -0.08
C ALA A 12 22.53 3.97 -0.40
N ALA A 13 22.25 3.69 -1.67
CA ALA A 13 21.05 2.94 -2.08
C ALA A 13 21.09 1.48 -1.59
N ARG A 14 22.26 0.83 -1.65
CA ARG A 14 22.46 -0.54 -1.13
C ARG A 14 22.27 -0.58 0.39
N SER A 15 22.87 0.34 1.12
CA SER A 15 22.74 0.46 2.58
C SER A 15 21.27 0.66 2.99
N ARG A 16 20.55 1.57 2.31
CA ARG A 16 19.11 1.77 2.54
C ARG A 16 18.29 0.49 2.33
N ARG A 17 18.51 -0.21 1.20
CA ARG A 17 17.84 -1.49 0.90
C ARG A 17 18.18 -2.57 1.94
N GLY A 18 19.44 -2.65 2.36
CA GLY A 18 19.89 -3.59 3.39
C GLY A 18 19.22 -3.34 4.73
N LYS A 19 19.15 -2.07 5.18
CA LYS A 19 18.47 -1.69 6.42
C LYS A 19 16.97 -1.98 6.34
N GLU A 20 16.31 -1.60 5.26
CA GLU A 20 14.89 -1.90 5.06
C GLU A 20 14.62 -3.42 5.12
N ASN A 21 15.42 -4.25 4.44
CA ASN A 21 15.30 -5.71 4.52
C ASN A 21 15.44 -6.23 5.96
N TYR A 22 16.41 -5.72 6.71
CA TYR A 22 16.61 -6.10 8.10
C TYR A 22 15.37 -5.78 8.95
N GLU A 23 14.83 -4.56 8.84
CA GLU A 23 13.62 -4.16 9.58
C GLU A 23 12.40 -5.04 9.22
N PHE A 24 12.26 -5.44 7.95
CA PHE A 24 11.22 -6.38 7.53
C PHE A 24 11.34 -7.74 8.23
N TYR A 25 12.56 -8.27 8.34
CA TYR A 25 12.79 -9.55 9.03
C TYR A 25 12.58 -9.45 10.53
N GLU A 26 13.01 -8.37 11.17
CA GLU A 26 12.75 -8.14 12.59
C GLU A 26 11.25 -8.00 12.86
N LEU A 27 10.52 -7.30 11.99
CA LEU A 27 9.06 -7.22 12.07
C LEU A 27 8.39 -8.60 11.95
N ALA A 28 8.84 -9.44 11.01
CA ALA A 28 8.31 -10.78 10.85
C ALA A 28 8.52 -11.66 12.09
N LYS A 29 9.65 -11.50 12.79
CA LYS A 29 9.93 -12.22 14.05
C LYS A 29 9.02 -11.82 15.21
N MET A 30 8.44 -10.61 15.18
CA MET A 30 7.50 -10.13 16.21
C MET A 30 6.06 -10.59 15.98
N LEU A 31 5.74 -11.20 14.83
CA LEU A 31 4.42 -11.77 14.60
C LEU A 31 4.19 -12.99 15.49
N PRO A 32 2.94 -13.24 15.95
CA PRO A 32 2.60 -14.40 16.77
C PRO A 32 2.49 -15.68 15.93
N LEU A 33 3.56 -16.00 15.20
CA LEU A 33 3.66 -17.14 14.29
C LEU A 33 5.00 -17.86 14.51
N PRO A 34 5.07 -19.19 14.28
CA PRO A 34 6.33 -19.91 14.36
C PRO A 34 7.39 -19.38 13.39
N ALA A 35 8.66 -19.32 13.83
CA ALA A 35 9.78 -18.81 13.03
C ALA A 35 9.95 -19.52 11.67
N ALA A 36 9.61 -20.83 11.62
CA ALA A 36 9.63 -21.62 10.39
C ALA A 36 8.71 -21.03 9.30
N ILE A 37 7.59 -20.40 9.69
CA ILE A 37 6.64 -19.78 8.76
C ILE A 37 7.08 -18.35 8.44
N THR A 38 7.42 -17.55 9.46
CA THR A 38 7.74 -16.13 9.26
C THR A 38 9.00 -15.90 8.43
N SER A 39 9.94 -16.85 8.44
CA SER A 39 11.15 -16.82 7.59
C SER A 39 10.87 -16.93 6.09
N GLN A 40 9.72 -17.48 5.69
CA GLN A 40 9.33 -17.69 4.29
C GLN A 40 8.40 -16.60 3.75
N LEU A 41 8.00 -15.63 4.59
CA LEU A 41 7.07 -14.58 4.19
C LEU A 41 7.74 -13.58 3.25
N ASP A 42 7.03 -13.23 2.18
CA ASP A 42 7.39 -12.08 1.37
C ASP A 42 7.08 -10.76 2.09
N LYS A 43 7.73 -9.67 1.67
CA LYS A 43 7.59 -8.34 2.27
C LYS A 43 6.14 -7.84 2.36
N ALA A 44 5.34 -8.08 1.32
CA ALA A 44 3.97 -7.60 1.28
C ALA A 44 3.09 -8.38 2.27
N SER A 45 3.30 -9.69 2.37
CA SER A 45 2.61 -10.52 3.36
C SER A 45 3.00 -10.16 4.79
N ILE A 46 4.27 -9.83 5.08
CA ILE A 46 4.69 -9.33 6.40
C ILE A 46 3.87 -8.09 6.79
N ILE A 47 3.72 -7.11 5.90
CA ILE A 47 2.93 -5.89 6.16
C ILE A 47 1.45 -6.23 6.37
N ARG A 48 0.84 -7.00 5.46
CA ARG A 48 -0.58 -7.35 5.54
C ARG A 48 -0.91 -8.06 6.86
N LEU A 49 -0.10 -9.06 7.23
CA LEU A 49 -0.29 -9.79 8.49
C LEU A 49 -0.06 -8.91 9.72
N THR A 50 0.94 -8.03 9.69
CA THR A 50 1.18 -7.08 10.79
C THR A 50 0.00 -6.14 10.99
N ILE A 51 -0.53 -5.56 9.91
CA ILE A 51 -1.70 -4.68 9.97
C ILE A 51 -2.91 -5.45 10.51
N SER A 52 -3.18 -6.65 9.98
CA SER A 52 -4.27 -7.50 10.46
C SER A 52 -4.13 -7.86 11.94
N TYR A 53 -2.92 -8.16 12.40
CA TYR A 53 -2.65 -8.46 13.80
C TYR A 53 -2.94 -7.27 14.72
N LEU A 54 -2.46 -6.08 14.38
CA LEU A 54 -2.73 -4.86 15.16
C LEU A 54 -4.23 -4.54 15.20
N LYS A 55 -4.92 -4.64 14.06
CA LYS A 55 -6.37 -4.45 13.97
C LYS A 55 -7.14 -5.45 14.84
N LEU A 56 -6.76 -6.72 14.80
CA LEU A 56 -7.41 -7.76 15.60
C LEU A 56 -7.15 -7.57 17.10
N ARG A 57 -5.93 -7.16 17.48
CA ARG A 57 -5.59 -6.86 18.87
C ARG A 57 -6.41 -5.70 19.41
N ASP A 58 -6.51 -4.63 18.64
CA ASP A 58 -7.33 -3.46 18.97
C ASP A 58 -8.82 -3.84 19.09
N PHE A 59 -9.33 -4.59 18.11
CA PHE A 59 -10.70 -5.11 18.12
C PHE A 59 -11.01 -5.97 19.35
N SER A 60 -10.09 -6.86 19.73
CA SER A 60 -10.25 -7.73 20.89
C SER A 60 -10.27 -6.98 22.23
N GLY A 61 -9.62 -5.80 22.31
CA GLY A 61 -9.53 -5.01 23.54
C GLY A 61 -10.61 -3.93 23.69
N HIS A 62 -11.06 -3.35 22.57
CA HIS A 62 -11.95 -2.18 22.59
C HIS A 62 -13.28 -2.38 21.83
N GLY A 63 -13.46 -3.51 21.13
CA GLY A 63 -14.59 -3.73 20.24
C GLY A 63 -14.37 -3.09 18.87
N ASP A 64 -15.43 -2.69 18.17
CA ASP A 64 -15.33 -2.22 16.78
C ASP A 64 -14.53 -0.91 16.65
N PRO A 65 -13.35 -0.92 16.01
CA PRO A 65 -12.46 0.23 16.00
C PRO A 65 -12.93 1.34 15.06
N PRO A 66 -12.62 2.61 15.35
CA PRO A 66 -13.16 3.77 14.63
C PRO A 66 -12.83 3.82 13.14
N TRP A 67 -11.76 3.14 12.69
CA TRP A 67 -11.41 3.00 11.26
C TRP A 67 -12.29 2.00 10.48
N SER A 68 -13.16 1.25 11.16
CA SER A 68 -14.13 0.31 10.54
C SER A 68 -15.46 0.99 10.23
N ARG A 69 -15.63 2.25 10.68
CA ARG A 69 -16.89 2.96 10.66
C ARG A 69 -17.25 3.57 9.30
N ASP A 70 -16.34 3.52 8.33
CA ASP A 70 -16.64 3.92 6.96
C ASP A 70 -17.38 2.77 6.25
N PRO A 71 -18.68 2.92 5.93
CA PRO A 71 -19.32 1.97 5.04
C PRO A 71 -18.55 2.00 3.72
N PRO A 72 -18.31 0.84 3.07
CA PRO A 72 -17.80 0.86 1.72
C PRO A 72 -18.75 1.75 0.90
N PRO A 73 -18.26 2.76 0.14
CA PRO A 73 -19.08 3.33 -0.91
C PRO A 73 -19.45 2.14 -1.76
N SER A 74 -20.71 1.72 -1.69
CA SER A 74 -21.22 0.57 -2.43
C SER A 74 -20.63 0.66 -3.83
N SER A 75 -20.01 -0.42 -4.32
CA SER A 75 -19.14 -0.42 -5.50
C SER A 75 -19.81 0.12 -6.78
N LYS A 76 -21.10 0.43 -6.71
CA LYS A 76 -21.92 1.13 -7.71
C LYS A 76 -21.65 2.65 -7.73
N ALA A 77 -21.37 3.30 -6.60
CA ALA A 77 -21.21 4.76 -6.53
C ALA A 77 -19.95 5.25 -7.26
N LEU A 78 -18.78 4.65 -6.98
CA LEU A 78 -17.52 5.00 -7.66
C LEU A 78 -17.58 4.80 -9.18
N LYS A 79 -18.30 3.77 -9.64
CA LYS A 79 -18.48 3.50 -11.07
C LYS A 79 -19.42 4.53 -11.72
N VAL A 80 -20.50 4.93 -11.04
CA VAL A 80 -21.41 5.97 -11.58
C VAL A 80 -20.73 7.33 -11.66
N PHE A 81 -19.94 7.74 -10.66
CA PHE A 81 -19.23 9.02 -10.67
C PHE A 81 -18.17 9.11 -11.78
N GLN A 82 -17.36 8.06 -11.97
CA GLN A 82 -16.32 8.04 -13.02
C GLN A 82 -16.89 8.02 -14.44
N TRP A 83 -18.01 7.32 -14.67
CA TRP A 83 -18.63 7.22 -15.99
C TRP A 83 -19.37 8.50 -16.39
N LYS A 84 -19.90 9.26 -15.42
CA LYS A 84 -20.57 10.53 -15.69
C LYS A 84 -19.59 11.57 -16.25
N GLU A 85 -18.44 11.72 -15.61
CA GLU A 85 -17.37 12.66 -16.02
C GLU A 85 -16.83 12.33 -17.43
N TRP A 86 -16.58 11.05 -17.71
CA TRP A 86 -16.12 10.59 -19.03
C TRP A 86 -17.17 10.65 -20.14
N LYS A 87 -18.46 10.78 -19.80
CA LYS A 87 -19.55 10.92 -20.78
C LYS A 87 -19.75 12.39 -21.14
N GLU A 88 -19.74 13.27 -20.14
CA GLU A 88 -19.86 14.72 -20.32
C GLU A 88 -18.66 15.27 -21.11
N GLY A 89 -17.43 14.82 -20.81
CA GLY A 89 -16.22 15.25 -21.52
C GLY A 89 -16.12 14.77 -22.97
N ARG A 90 -16.97 13.83 -23.41
CA ARG A 90 -16.96 13.30 -24.79
C ARG A 90 -17.97 13.98 -25.70
N GLU A 91 -18.99 14.63 -25.15
CA GLU A 91 -19.95 15.41 -25.94
C GLU A 91 -19.47 16.85 -26.20
N ALA A 92 -18.48 17.34 -25.46
CA ALA A 92 -17.89 18.66 -25.67
C ALA A 92 -16.94 18.77 -26.89
N PHE A 93 -16.58 17.66 -27.56
CA PHE A 93 -15.60 17.67 -28.65
C PHE A 93 -16.22 17.62 -30.07
N THR A 94 -17.55 17.65 -30.21
CA THR A 94 -18.23 17.55 -31.52
C THR A 94 -18.91 18.82 -32.00
N LEU A 95 -18.65 19.99 -31.39
CA LEU A 95 -19.14 21.29 -31.87
C LEU A 95 -18.01 22.28 -32.16
N GLN A 96 -16.97 21.84 -32.86
CA GLN A 96 -16.00 22.76 -33.45
C GLN A 96 -15.38 22.16 -34.72
N SER A 97 -16.20 21.85 -35.73
CA SER A 97 -15.74 21.65 -37.11
C SER A 97 -16.94 21.74 -38.05
N HIS A 98 -17.44 22.96 -38.25
CA HIS A 98 -18.10 23.38 -39.49
C HIS A 98 -18.26 24.90 -39.44
N ASP A 99 -17.25 25.60 -39.97
CA ASP A 99 -17.32 26.81 -40.80
C ASP A 99 -15.91 27.16 -41.30
#